data_AF-A0A7C5IS69-F1
#
_entry.id   AF-A0A7C5IS69-F1
#
_cell.length_a   1.000
_cell.length_b   1.000
_cell.length_c   1.000
_cell.angle_alpha   90.00
_cell.angle_beta   90.00
_cell.angle_gamma   90.00
#
_symmetry.space_group_name_H-M   'P 1'
#
loop_
_entity.id
_entity.type
_entity.pdbx_description
1 polymer ?
#
loop_
_entity_poly.entity_id
_entity_poly.type
_entity_poly.pdbx_seq_one_letter_code
_entity_poly.pdbx_strand_id
1 'polypeptide(L)'
;PIIANFIRKEENDGEVPLHQNWAFVDERRFTSVSIWVPLMDSNVANGTLEMVDGSHKRFGELRGPLIPWELDKVGRDIIADFMTPMNVNAGDAVVLDDSLVHYSNINQTDGLRLTIQLILVPKEVEVLHYHLDQKVDEHKVNVLGVDRDFFMKFHPWAKPHGRDLGSRKFRKRYLSRAEFEKRLLAPRFDEKPKGFLGKIKSIFR
;
A
#
# COMPACT_ATOMS: atom_id res chain seq x y z
N PRO A 1 9.48 -4.08 13.65
CA PRO A 1 8.97 -4.04 12.25
C PRO A 1 8.81 -5.47 11.72
N ILE A 2 8.04 -5.68 10.66
CA ILE A 2 8.02 -6.92 9.88
C ILE A 2 8.90 -6.82 8.62
N ILE A 3 9.15 -5.59 8.16
CA ILE A 3 10.08 -5.25 7.07
C ILE A 3 10.87 -4.02 7.50
N ALA A 4 12.18 -4.00 7.21
CA ALA A 4 13.05 -2.86 7.39
C ALA A 4 13.97 -2.75 6.18
N ASN A 5 13.85 -1.66 5.42
CA ASN A 5 14.57 -1.45 4.17
C ASN A 5 15.25 -0.08 4.15
N PHE A 6 16.33 0.01 3.38
CA PHE A 6 16.85 1.28 2.90
C PHE A 6 16.32 1.53 1.48
N ILE A 7 15.74 2.71 1.25
CA ILE A 7 15.39 3.18 -0.08
C ILE A 7 16.48 4.14 -0.54
N ARG A 8 17.20 3.73 -1.58
CA ARG A 8 18.27 4.51 -2.19
C ARG A 8 17.78 5.14 -3.49
N LYS A 9 18.05 6.43 -3.69
CA LYS A 9 17.85 7.12 -4.97
C LYS A 9 19.14 7.77 -5.40
N GLU A 10 19.73 7.22 -6.45
CA GLU A 10 20.89 7.80 -7.12
C GLU A 10 20.46 9.02 -7.94
N GLU A 11 21.43 9.83 -8.33
CA GLU A 11 21.21 11.01 -9.15
C GLU A 11 20.51 10.61 -10.47
N ASN A 12 19.45 11.34 -10.79
CA ASN A 12 18.55 11.12 -11.93
C ASN A 12 17.88 9.73 -11.98
N ASP A 13 17.80 9.02 -10.85
CA ASP A 13 17.24 7.66 -10.77
C ASP A 13 16.47 7.43 -9.45
N GLY A 14 16.01 6.19 -9.27
CA GLY A 14 15.44 5.68 -8.04
C GLY A 14 13.95 5.94 -7.90
N GLU A 15 13.22 6.19 -8.99
CA GLU A 15 11.75 6.30 -8.96
C GLU A 15 11.15 5.13 -8.18
N VAL A 16 10.24 5.43 -7.25
CA VAL A 16 9.36 4.43 -6.66
C VAL A 16 7.98 4.69 -7.26
N PRO A 17 7.49 3.82 -8.16
CA PRO A 17 6.28 4.09 -8.93
C PRO A 17 5.07 4.24 -8.02
N LEU A 18 4.01 4.86 -8.53
CA LEU A 18 2.77 5.04 -7.78
C LEU A 18 2.24 3.68 -7.35
N HIS A 19 1.99 3.49 -6.05
CA HIS A 19 1.54 2.22 -5.50
C HIS A 19 0.87 2.40 -4.14
N GLN A 20 0.48 1.28 -3.56
CA GLN A 20 0.16 1.11 -2.14
C GLN A 20 1.04 0.00 -1.61
N ASN A 21 1.35 0.01 -0.31
CA ASN A 21 2.00 -1.14 0.29
C ASN A 21 1.07 -2.35 0.27
N TRP A 22 1.64 -3.55 0.38
CA TRP A 22 0.83 -4.76 0.55
C TRP A 22 -0.01 -4.67 1.82
N ALA A 23 -1.13 -5.37 1.84
CA ALA A 23 -1.92 -5.49 3.05
C ALA A 23 -1.26 -6.55 3.94
N PHE A 24 -0.84 -6.16 5.14
CA PHE A 24 -0.18 -7.06 6.09
C PHE A 24 -1.11 -7.54 7.20
N VAL A 25 -2.33 -7.01 7.24
CA VAL A 25 -3.38 -7.31 8.22
C VAL A 25 -4.75 -7.22 7.54
N ASP A 26 -5.81 -7.67 8.21
CA ASP A 26 -7.18 -7.40 7.79
C ASP A 26 -7.50 -5.91 8.02
N GLU A 27 -7.34 -5.10 6.97
CA GLU A 27 -7.44 -3.63 7.04
C GLU A 27 -8.85 -3.10 7.32
N ARG A 28 -9.89 -3.96 7.25
CA ARG A 28 -11.23 -3.62 7.74
C ARG A 28 -11.28 -3.55 9.27
N ARG A 29 -10.33 -4.17 9.96
CA ARG A 29 -10.30 -4.30 11.42
C ARG A 29 -9.08 -3.64 12.05
N PHE A 30 -7.97 -3.63 11.34
CA PHE A 30 -6.68 -3.16 11.83
C PHE A 30 -6.05 -2.19 10.83
N THR A 31 -4.91 -1.63 11.19
CA THR A 31 -4.08 -0.78 10.31
C THR A 31 -2.65 -1.23 10.49
N SER A 32 -1.97 -1.53 9.38
CA SER A 32 -0.51 -1.56 9.33
C SER A 32 -0.01 -0.19 8.87
N VAL A 33 1.17 0.19 9.37
CA VAL A 33 1.76 1.50 9.09
C VAL A 33 3.18 1.34 8.58
N SER A 34 3.57 2.24 7.69
CA SER A 34 4.96 2.45 7.34
C SER A 34 5.49 3.71 8.01
N ILE A 35 6.69 3.61 8.58
CA ILE A 35 7.47 4.74 9.07
C ILE A 35 8.59 4.97 8.06
N TRP A 36 8.60 6.16 7.47
CA TRP A 36 9.60 6.59 6.50
C TRP A 36 10.42 7.74 7.10
N VAL A 37 11.74 7.58 7.13
CA VAL A 37 12.67 8.54 7.75
C VAL A 37 13.77 8.84 6.74
N PRO A 38 13.88 10.06 6.20
CA PRO A 38 14.99 10.39 5.33
C PRO A 38 16.24 10.71 6.15
N LEU A 39 17.38 10.27 5.66
CA LEU A 39 18.68 10.49 6.32
C LEU A 39 19.35 11.81 5.88
N MET A 40 18.61 12.62 5.14
CA MET A 40 18.95 13.95 4.68
C MET A 40 17.64 14.72 4.50
N ASP A 41 17.70 16.04 4.34
CA ASP A 41 16.51 16.82 4.02
C ASP A 41 15.87 16.28 2.74
N SER A 42 14.56 16.05 2.76
CA SER A 42 13.85 15.49 1.62
C SER A 42 12.76 16.45 1.14
N ASN A 43 12.78 16.69 -0.17
CA ASN A 43 11.87 17.60 -0.84
C ASN A 43 11.58 17.10 -2.26
N VAL A 44 10.71 17.81 -2.98
CA VAL A 44 10.32 17.45 -4.35
C VAL A 44 11.52 17.25 -5.28
N ALA A 45 12.57 18.08 -5.18
CA ALA A 45 13.71 18.01 -6.09
C ALA A 45 14.53 16.73 -5.91
N ASN A 46 14.66 16.22 -4.68
CA ASN A 46 15.35 14.94 -4.41
C ASN A 46 14.39 13.75 -4.28
N GLY A 47 13.19 13.91 -4.85
CA GLY A 47 12.19 12.87 -4.98
C GLY A 47 11.60 12.47 -3.63
N THR A 48 11.13 13.40 -2.80
CA THR A 48 10.46 13.06 -1.53
C THR A 48 9.27 12.10 -1.72
N LEU A 49 8.73 11.59 -0.61
CA LEU A 49 7.46 10.89 -0.62
C LEU A 49 6.33 11.87 -1.00
N GLU A 50 5.48 11.44 -1.91
CA GLU A 50 4.27 12.15 -2.30
C GLU A 50 3.08 11.22 -2.09
N MET A 51 1.92 11.76 -1.71
CA MET A 51 0.73 10.96 -1.43
C MET A 51 -0.55 11.56 -2.01
N VAL A 52 -1.55 10.70 -2.24
CA VAL A 52 -2.92 11.14 -2.51
C VAL A 52 -3.65 11.33 -1.19
N ASP A 53 -3.95 12.58 -0.86
CA ASP A 53 -4.65 12.93 0.37
C ASP A 53 -5.99 12.19 0.53
N GLY A 54 -6.19 11.58 1.70
CA GLY A 54 -7.43 10.86 2.02
C GLY A 54 -7.62 9.53 1.29
N SER A 55 -6.64 9.02 0.53
CA SER A 55 -6.75 7.77 -0.24
C SER A 55 -6.72 6.48 0.60
N HIS A 56 -6.25 6.57 1.85
CA HIS A 56 -6.14 5.43 2.75
C HIS A 56 -7.49 4.70 2.91
N LYS A 57 -7.44 3.38 2.78
CA LYS A 57 -8.56 2.44 2.91
C LYS A 57 -9.71 2.71 1.95
N ARG A 58 -9.39 3.20 0.75
CA ARG A 58 -10.36 3.40 -0.34
C ARG A 58 -10.12 2.49 -1.52
N PHE A 59 -8.87 2.11 -1.76
CA PHE A 59 -8.44 1.34 -2.92
C PHE A 59 -7.72 0.07 -2.51
N GLY A 60 -7.76 -0.93 -3.40
CA GLY A 60 -7.02 -2.19 -3.29
C GLY A 60 -7.17 -2.83 -1.92
N GLU A 61 -8.35 -3.30 -1.52
CA GLU A 61 -8.47 -3.94 -0.19
C GLU A 61 -7.63 -5.22 -0.08
N LEU A 62 -7.45 -5.94 -1.19
CA LEU A 62 -6.60 -7.12 -1.30
C LEU A 62 -5.33 -6.71 -2.05
N ARG A 63 -4.20 -6.62 -1.35
CA ARG A 63 -2.90 -6.20 -1.91
C ARG A 63 -1.81 -7.18 -1.51
N GLY A 64 -1.02 -7.59 -2.49
CA GLY A 64 0.04 -8.57 -2.35
C GLY A 64 0.76 -8.76 -3.68
N PRO A 65 1.81 -9.58 -3.72
CA PRO A 65 2.52 -9.89 -4.97
C PRO A 65 1.55 -10.44 -6.01
N LEU A 66 1.70 -9.99 -7.27
CA LEU A 66 0.94 -10.46 -8.43
C LEU A 66 -0.58 -10.23 -8.39
N ILE A 67 -1.11 -9.57 -7.36
CA ILE A 67 -2.51 -9.15 -7.32
C ILE A 67 -2.64 -7.90 -8.20
N PRO A 68 -3.42 -7.93 -9.30
CA PRO A 68 -3.59 -6.77 -10.17
C PRO A 68 -4.08 -5.55 -9.40
N TRP A 69 -3.45 -4.40 -9.61
CA TRP A 69 -3.80 -3.18 -8.91
C TRP A 69 -4.81 -2.36 -9.72
N GLU A 70 -5.90 -1.96 -9.06
CA GLU A 70 -7.03 -1.34 -9.76
C GLU A 70 -6.72 0.06 -10.31
N LEU A 71 -5.65 0.70 -9.84
CA LEU A 71 -5.22 2.02 -10.26
C LEU A 71 -4.14 2.01 -11.36
N ASP A 72 -3.71 0.83 -11.82
CA ASP A 72 -2.64 0.67 -12.84
C ASP A 72 -2.90 1.51 -14.11
N LYS A 73 -4.16 1.69 -14.51
CA LYS A 73 -4.53 2.37 -15.77
C LYS A 73 -4.76 3.88 -15.63
N VAL A 74 -4.80 4.39 -14.39
CA VAL A 74 -5.06 5.80 -14.08
C VAL A 74 -3.86 6.46 -13.37
N GLY A 75 -2.78 5.72 -13.12
CA GLY A 75 -1.62 6.20 -12.36
C GLY A 75 -1.01 7.50 -12.90
N ARG A 76 -0.98 7.71 -14.24
CA ARG A 76 -0.48 8.96 -14.83
C ARG A 76 -1.34 10.17 -14.46
N ASP A 77 -2.66 10.02 -14.50
CA ASP A 77 -3.59 11.10 -14.11
C ASP A 77 -3.48 11.39 -12.61
N ILE A 78 -3.28 10.35 -11.79
CA ILE A 78 -3.08 10.50 -10.34
C ILE A 78 -1.82 11.30 -10.04
N ILE A 79 -0.69 10.92 -10.65
CA ILE A 79 0.60 11.58 -10.47
C ILE A 79 0.52 13.06 -10.89
N ALA A 80 -0.18 13.36 -11.99
CA ALA A 80 -0.30 14.73 -12.49
C ALA A 80 -1.14 15.66 -11.59
N ASP A 81 -2.25 15.15 -11.04
CA ASP A 81 -3.31 16.04 -10.53
C ASP A 81 -3.62 15.87 -9.02
N PHE A 82 -3.10 14.84 -8.35
CA PHE A 82 -3.56 14.46 -7.00
C PHE A 82 -2.45 14.31 -5.95
N MET A 83 -1.19 14.55 -6.33
CA MET A 83 -0.06 14.32 -5.44
C MET A 83 0.19 15.50 -4.51
N THR A 84 0.37 15.19 -3.22
CA THR A 84 0.80 16.14 -2.20
C THR A 84 2.19 15.74 -1.69
N PRO A 85 3.21 16.60 -1.84
CA PRO A 85 4.58 16.27 -1.42
C PRO A 85 4.78 16.41 0.08
N MET A 86 5.56 15.50 0.65
CA MET A 86 5.94 15.50 2.07
C MET A 86 7.38 16.02 2.23
N ASN A 87 7.54 17.34 2.18
CA ASN A 87 8.85 17.96 2.43
C ASN A 87 9.16 17.93 3.92
N VAL A 88 10.28 17.31 4.31
CA VAL A 88 10.68 17.11 5.71
C VAL A 88 12.20 17.20 5.86
N ASN A 89 12.69 17.45 7.06
CA ASN A 89 14.13 17.54 7.33
C ASN A 89 14.73 16.16 7.59
N ALA A 90 16.06 16.08 7.56
CA ALA A 90 16.80 14.89 7.95
C ALA A 90 16.39 14.42 9.36
N GLY A 91 16.01 13.14 9.48
CA GLY A 91 15.62 12.52 10.76
C GLY A 91 14.15 12.70 11.14
N ASP A 92 13.37 13.53 10.43
CA ASP A 92 11.92 13.58 10.61
C ASP A 92 11.28 12.24 10.20
N ALA A 93 10.20 11.86 10.88
CA ALA A 93 9.49 10.62 10.60
C ALA A 93 8.11 10.90 9.99
N VAL A 94 7.87 10.40 8.78
CA VAL A 94 6.55 10.35 8.17
C VAL A 94 5.93 8.99 8.46
N VAL A 95 4.74 8.99 9.09
CA VAL A 95 3.98 7.77 9.38
C VAL A 95 2.77 7.70 8.47
N LEU A 96 2.69 6.65 7.66
CA LEU A 96 1.61 6.43 6.68
C LEU A 96 0.86 5.14 6.97
N ASP A 97 -0.45 5.14 6.73
CA ASP A 97 -1.24 3.91 6.60
C ASP A 97 -0.81 3.18 5.32
N ASP A 98 -0.56 1.87 5.39
CA ASP A 98 -0.04 1.10 4.24
C ASP A 98 -1.01 1.04 3.04
N SER A 99 -2.29 1.36 3.26
CA SER A 99 -3.27 1.48 2.19
C SER A 99 -3.29 2.85 1.51
N LEU A 100 -2.43 3.79 1.91
CA LEU A 100 -2.32 5.09 1.27
C LEU A 100 -1.69 4.96 -0.12
N VAL A 101 -2.30 5.58 -1.12
CA VAL A 101 -1.72 5.69 -2.47
C VAL A 101 -0.60 6.71 -2.42
N HIS A 102 0.62 6.29 -2.77
CA HIS A 102 1.81 7.11 -2.67
C HIS A 102 2.79 6.84 -3.80
N TYR A 103 3.70 7.80 -3.99
CA TYR A 103 4.66 7.88 -5.07
C TYR A 103 5.94 8.53 -4.55
N SER A 104 7.05 8.33 -5.24
CA SER A 104 8.26 9.10 -4.99
C SER A 104 9.04 9.21 -6.29
N ASN A 105 9.16 10.42 -6.82
CA ASN A 105 9.80 10.70 -8.10
C ASN A 105 11.33 10.44 -8.06
N ILE A 106 12.00 10.41 -9.21
CA ILE A 106 13.47 10.33 -9.28
C ILE A 106 14.15 11.42 -8.43
N ASN A 107 15.35 11.14 -7.96
CA ASN A 107 16.19 12.16 -7.32
C ASN A 107 16.84 13.03 -8.40
N GLN A 108 16.44 14.30 -8.54
CA GLN A 108 17.02 15.23 -9.52
C GLN A 108 18.16 16.07 -8.94
N THR A 109 18.61 15.77 -7.72
CA THR A 109 19.74 16.45 -7.06
C THR A 109 20.98 15.58 -7.10
N ASP A 110 22.14 16.23 -7.06
CA ASP A 110 23.43 15.56 -7.04
C ASP A 110 23.56 14.62 -5.82
N GLY A 111 24.07 13.43 -6.05
CA GLY A 111 24.38 12.45 -5.00
C GLY A 111 23.23 11.53 -4.59
N LEU A 112 23.44 10.82 -3.48
CA LEU A 112 22.54 9.76 -3.02
C LEU A 112 21.50 10.30 -2.03
N ARG A 113 20.21 10.10 -2.33
CA ARG A 113 19.14 10.25 -1.34
C ARG A 113 18.82 8.91 -0.68
N LEU A 114 19.04 8.84 0.63
CA LEU A 114 18.85 7.62 1.42
C LEU A 114 17.74 7.80 2.46
N THR A 115 16.88 6.80 2.58
CA THR A 115 15.81 6.79 3.58
C THR A 115 15.65 5.42 4.19
N ILE A 116 15.21 5.38 5.44
CA ILE A 116 14.80 4.16 6.13
C ILE A 116 13.29 4.02 5.97
N GLN A 117 12.83 2.84 5.59
CA GLN A 117 11.42 2.45 5.62
C GLN A 117 11.26 1.27 6.57
N LEU A 118 10.33 1.40 7.51
CA LEU A 118 9.93 0.33 8.41
C LEU A 118 8.45 0.05 8.20
N ILE A 119 8.07 -1.22 8.07
CA ILE A 119 6.66 -1.63 8.07
C ILE A 119 6.31 -2.27 9.40
N LEU A 120 5.21 -1.82 10.01
CA LEU A 120 4.77 -2.21 11.34
C LEU A 120 3.30 -2.66 11.30
N VAL A 121 3.03 -3.68 12.11
CA VAL A 121 1.69 -4.21 12.35
C VAL A 121 1.43 -4.21 13.87
N PRO A 122 0.17 -4.11 14.32
CA PRO A 122 -0.17 -4.25 15.73
C PRO A 122 0.35 -5.58 16.29
N LYS A 123 0.85 -5.57 17.54
CA LYS A 123 1.55 -6.71 18.13
C LYS A 123 0.64 -7.92 18.34
N GLU A 124 -0.63 -7.66 18.59
CA GLU A 124 -1.68 -8.62 18.89
C GLU A 124 -2.35 -9.24 17.65
N VAL A 125 -1.95 -8.81 16.44
CA VAL A 125 -2.56 -9.24 15.17
C VAL A 125 -1.62 -10.21 14.44
N GLU A 126 -2.21 -11.28 13.91
CA GLU A 126 -1.50 -12.19 13.01
C GLU A 126 -1.14 -11.48 11.70
N VAL A 127 0.10 -11.62 11.26
CA VAL A 127 0.57 -11.05 9.99
C VAL A 127 -0.03 -11.85 8.84
N LEU A 128 -0.55 -11.15 7.84
CA LEU A 128 -1.19 -11.75 6.67
C LEU A 128 -0.32 -11.61 5.43
N HIS A 129 -0.40 -12.61 4.57
CA HIS A 129 0.08 -12.56 3.20
C HIS A 129 -1.06 -12.91 2.24
N TYR A 130 -1.40 -11.96 1.38
CA TYR A 130 -2.40 -12.15 0.32
C TYR A 130 -1.72 -12.66 -0.94
N HIS A 131 -2.15 -13.83 -1.41
CA HIS A 131 -1.55 -14.49 -2.57
C HIS A 131 -2.61 -14.84 -3.62
N LEU A 132 -2.37 -14.41 -4.86
CA LEU A 132 -3.18 -14.78 -6.01
C LEU A 132 -2.35 -15.66 -6.95
N ASP A 133 -2.78 -16.91 -7.12
CA ASP A 133 -2.25 -17.80 -8.15
C ASP A 133 -3.16 -17.72 -9.37
N GLN A 134 -2.83 -16.82 -10.30
CA GLN A 134 -3.63 -16.58 -11.51
C GLN A 134 -3.75 -17.82 -12.41
N LYS A 135 -2.84 -18.80 -12.30
CA LYS A 135 -2.89 -20.03 -13.09
C LYS A 135 -3.87 -21.05 -12.51
N VAL A 136 -4.18 -20.93 -11.21
CA VAL A 136 -5.12 -21.81 -10.52
C VAL A 136 -6.52 -21.20 -10.50
N ASP A 137 -6.64 -19.96 -10.04
CA ASP A 137 -7.91 -19.24 -9.97
C ASP A 137 -7.67 -17.72 -9.89
N GLU A 138 -7.86 -17.00 -10.99
CA GLU A 138 -7.68 -15.55 -11.06
C GLU A 138 -8.76 -14.74 -10.30
N HIS A 139 -9.79 -15.40 -9.77
CA HIS A 139 -10.89 -14.76 -9.03
C HIS A 139 -10.82 -15.03 -7.52
N LYS A 140 -9.72 -15.61 -7.03
CA LYS A 140 -9.59 -16.02 -5.63
C LYS A 140 -8.22 -15.66 -5.07
N VAL A 141 -8.20 -14.77 -4.10
CA VAL A 141 -7.00 -14.45 -3.31
C VAL A 141 -6.99 -15.32 -2.06
N ASN A 142 -5.95 -16.13 -1.89
CA ASN A 142 -5.70 -16.88 -0.67
C ASN A 142 -5.14 -15.95 0.41
N VAL A 143 -5.59 -16.15 1.65
CA VAL A 143 -5.15 -15.39 2.81
C VAL A 143 -4.35 -16.33 3.69
N LEU A 144 -3.06 -16.06 3.85
CA LEU A 144 -2.16 -16.87 4.63
C LEU A 144 -1.76 -16.12 5.90
N GLY A 145 -1.84 -16.78 7.05
CA GLY A 145 -1.19 -16.34 8.28
C GLY A 145 0.29 -16.68 8.20
N VAL A 146 1.15 -15.68 8.41
CA VAL A 146 2.60 -15.82 8.30
C VAL A 146 3.29 -15.36 9.58
N ASP A 147 4.49 -15.88 9.82
CA ASP A 147 5.31 -15.41 10.93
C ASP A 147 5.94 -14.03 10.63
N ARG A 148 6.56 -13.42 11.65
CA ARG A 148 7.13 -12.08 11.55
C ARG A 148 8.36 -11.99 10.64
N ASP A 149 9.06 -13.10 10.45
CA ASP A 149 10.30 -13.17 9.66
C ASP A 149 10.03 -13.55 8.20
N PHE A 150 8.79 -13.92 7.88
CA PHE A 150 8.36 -14.29 6.54
C PHE A 150 8.86 -13.30 5.49
N PHE A 151 8.59 -12.01 5.68
CA PHE A 151 8.95 -10.98 4.70
C PHE A 151 10.44 -10.69 4.61
N MET A 152 11.25 -11.13 5.58
CA MET A 152 12.71 -11.02 5.53
C MET A 152 13.35 -12.10 4.65
N LYS A 153 12.64 -13.22 4.44
CA LYS A 153 13.10 -14.40 3.66
C LYS A 153 12.27 -14.61 2.39
N PHE A 154 11.18 -13.88 2.26
CA PHE A 154 10.19 -14.05 1.21
C PHE A 154 10.72 -13.58 -0.14
N HIS A 155 10.47 -14.38 -1.16
CA HIS A 155 10.71 -14.02 -2.55
C HIS A 155 9.36 -13.83 -3.25
N PRO A 156 9.05 -12.63 -3.81
CA PRO A 156 7.73 -12.30 -4.38
C PRO A 156 7.20 -13.27 -5.44
N TRP A 157 8.10 -13.97 -6.12
CA TRP A 157 7.79 -14.89 -7.22
C TRP A 157 7.73 -16.35 -6.77
N ALA A 158 8.09 -16.66 -5.53
CA ALA A 158 8.00 -18.00 -4.98
C ALA A 158 6.58 -18.28 -4.47
N LYS A 159 6.18 -19.55 -4.49
CA LYS A 159 4.92 -19.97 -3.86
C LYS A 159 5.06 -19.78 -2.34
N PRO A 160 4.22 -18.95 -1.71
CA PRO A 160 4.34 -18.69 -0.28
C PRO A 160 3.88 -19.91 0.54
N HIS A 161 4.52 -20.10 1.68
CA HIS A 161 4.08 -21.04 2.72
C HIS A 161 3.59 -20.26 3.94
N GLY A 162 2.45 -20.68 4.48
CA GLY A 162 1.84 -20.07 5.65
C GLY A 162 0.62 -20.88 6.10
N ARG A 163 0.05 -20.53 7.23
CA ARG A 163 -1.19 -21.12 7.73
C ARG A 163 -2.35 -20.67 6.84
N ASP A 164 -3.09 -21.59 6.25
CA ASP A 164 -4.27 -21.25 5.44
C ASP A 164 -5.38 -20.67 6.33
N LEU A 165 -5.76 -19.41 6.08
CA LEU A 165 -6.84 -18.70 6.75
C LEU A 165 -8.07 -18.55 5.83
N GLY A 166 -8.08 -19.28 4.71
CA GLY A 166 -9.12 -19.28 3.70
C GLY A 166 -8.82 -18.31 2.56
N SER A 167 -9.88 -17.85 1.91
CA SER A 167 -9.76 -17.03 0.71
C SER A 167 -10.75 -15.88 0.66
N ARG A 168 -10.53 -14.95 -0.26
CA ARG A 168 -11.43 -13.86 -0.60
C ARG A 168 -11.68 -13.85 -2.11
N LYS A 169 -12.93 -13.57 -2.49
CA LYS A 169 -13.28 -13.35 -3.90
C LYS A 169 -12.55 -12.10 -4.39
N PHE A 170 -11.96 -12.19 -5.56
CA PHE A 170 -11.25 -11.12 -6.23
C PHE A 170 -11.81 -10.93 -7.63
N ARG A 171 -11.92 -9.68 -8.05
CA ARG A 171 -12.31 -9.34 -9.42
C ARG A 171 -11.32 -8.33 -9.96
N LYS A 172 -10.51 -8.76 -10.91
CA LYS A 172 -9.63 -7.87 -11.66
C LYS A 172 -10.47 -6.79 -12.34
N ARG A 173 -10.15 -5.54 -12.07
CA ARG A 173 -10.79 -4.36 -12.66
C ARG A 173 -9.79 -3.22 -12.62
N TYR A 174 -9.83 -2.39 -13.66
CA TYR A 174 -9.12 -1.12 -13.68
C TYR A 174 -10.12 0.02 -13.58
N LEU A 175 -9.81 1.02 -12.78
CA LEU A 175 -10.65 2.20 -12.63
C LEU A 175 -10.35 3.22 -13.73
N SER A 176 -11.40 3.91 -14.18
CA SER A 176 -11.21 5.17 -14.90
C SER A 176 -10.90 6.31 -13.93
N ARG A 177 -10.42 7.44 -14.45
CA ARG A 177 -10.23 8.68 -13.66
C ARG A 177 -11.49 9.08 -12.88
N ALA A 178 -12.64 9.13 -13.53
CA ALA A 178 -13.90 9.48 -12.89
C ALA A 178 -14.30 8.50 -11.77
N GLU A 179 -13.99 7.20 -11.93
CA GLU A 179 -14.22 6.20 -10.88
C GLU A 179 -13.27 6.35 -9.71
N PHE A 180 -11.99 6.66 -9.97
CA PHE A 180 -11.00 6.98 -8.96
C PHE A 180 -11.44 8.19 -8.12
N GLU A 181 -11.75 9.32 -8.76
CA GLU A 181 -12.20 10.56 -8.09
C GLU A 181 -13.45 10.32 -7.23
N LYS A 182 -14.45 9.64 -7.81
CA LYS A 182 -15.67 9.27 -7.08
C LYS A 182 -15.37 8.42 -5.84
N ARG A 183 -14.43 7.47 -5.95
CA ARG A 183 -14.09 6.54 -4.86
C ARG A 183 -13.20 7.19 -3.81
N LEU A 184 -12.36 8.15 -4.18
CA LEU A 184 -11.59 8.98 -3.26
C LEU A 184 -12.51 9.74 -2.29
N LEU A 185 -13.70 10.15 -2.76
CA LEU A 185 -14.72 10.83 -1.95
C LEU A 185 -15.70 9.90 -1.23
N ALA A 186 -15.64 8.59 -1.44
CA ALA A 186 -16.58 7.63 -0.83
C ALA A 186 -16.33 7.50 0.69
N PRO A 187 -17.03 6.62 1.43
CA PRO A 187 -16.59 6.16 2.75
C PRO A 187 -15.44 5.15 2.65
N ARG A 188 -14.54 5.08 3.64
CA ARG A 188 -13.47 4.06 3.66
C ARG A 188 -14.07 2.67 3.85
N PHE A 189 -13.38 1.63 3.39
CA PHE A 189 -13.89 0.25 3.51
C PHE A 189 -13.90 -0.28 4.96
N ASP A 190 -13.18 0.37 5.88
CA ASP A 190 -13.15 0.05 7.31
C ASP A 190 -14.14 0.88 8.14
N GLU A 191 -14.83 1.84 7.53
CA GLU A 191 -15.85 2.61 8.22
C GLU A 191 -17.06 1.73 8.53
N LYS A 192 -17.43 1.69 9.82
CA LYS A 192 -18.65 1.00 10.23
C LYS A 192 -19.87 1.70 9.62
N PRO A 193 -20.84 0.96 9.10
CA PRO A 193 -22.04 1.57 8.55
C PRO A 193 -22.77 2.41 9.61
N LYS A 194 -23.06 3.67 9.29
CA LYS A 194 -23.89 4.52 10.14
C LYS A 194 -25.37 4.12 9.98
N GLY A 195 -26.07 3.89 11.09
CA GLY A 195 -27.51 3.61 11.13
C GLY A 195 -27.93 2.15 10.84
N PHE A 196 -29.20 1.84 11.09
CA PHE A 196 -29.78 0.49 10.98
C PHE A 196 -29.75 -0.08 9.54
N LEU A 197 -30.07 0.75 8.54
CA LEU A 197 -30.02 0.40 7.12
C LEU A 197 -28.59 0.11 6.62
N GLY A 198 -27.59 0.79 7.20
CA GLY A 198 -26.19 0.55 6.88
C GLY A 198 -25.72 -0.84 7.32
N LYS A 199 -26.16 -1.29 8.51
CA LYS A 199 -25.83 -2.61 9.06
C LYS A 199 -26.42 -3.76 8.22
N ILE A 200 -27.61 -3.59 7.65
CA ILE A 200 -28.22 -4.60 6.79
C ILE A 200 -27.44 -4.73 5.47
N LYS A 201 -27.04 -3.61 4.86
CA LYS A 201 -26.25 -3.64 3.61
C LYS A 201 -24.84 -4.22 3.77
N SER A 202 -24.22 -4.13 4.94
CA SER A 202 -22.90 -4.72 5.18
C SER A 202 -22.92 -6.25 5.32
N ILE A 203 -24.07 -6.86 5.62
CA ILE A 203 -24.20 -8.32 5.73
C ILE A 203 -24.14 -9.00 4.35
N PHE A 204 -24.47 -8.27 3.28
CA PHE A 204 -24.50 -8.77 1.90
C PHE A 204 -23.30 -8.33 1.05
N ARG A 205 -22.25 -7.75 1.64
CA ARG A 205 -21.04 -7.27 0.96
C ARG A 205 -19.82 -8.13 1.22
#